data_AF-A0A4Y2BX04-F1
#
_entry.id   AF-A0A4Y2BX04-F1
#
_cell.length_a   1.000
_cell.length_b   1.000
_cell.length_c   1.000
_cell.angle_alpha   90.00
_cell.angle_beta   90.00
_cell.angle_gamma   90.00
#
_symmetry.space_group_name_H-M   'P 1'
#
loop_
_entity.id
_entity.type
_entity.pdbx_description
1 polymer ?
#
loop_
_entity_poly.entity_id
_entity_poly.type
_entity_poly.pdbx_seq_one_letter_code
_entity_poly.pdbx_strand_id
1 'polypeptide(L)' 'EKLEKDPKLLQDVIRHSSFDFMNEHLNKHVNEMLNLPKDQVRNNPDIPSGLKTLLLWEHVDMAKPTDSPTKLVRKGEF' A
#
# COMPACT_ATOMS: atom_id res chain seq x y z
N GLU A 1 10.66 -7.35 23.65
CA GLU A 1 11.98 -7.84 24.10
C GLU A 1 12.88 -8.52 23.05
N LYS A 2 12.39 -9.09 21.93
CA LYS A 2 13.29 -9.77 20.97
C LYS A 2 14.02 -8.85 19.97
N LEU A 3 13.49 -7.65 19.67
CA LEU A 3 14.05 -6.77 18.62
C LEU A 3 15.25 -5.93 19.06
N GLU A 4 15.36 -5.60 20.35
CA GLU A 4 16.47 -4.76 20.87
C GLU A 4 17.81 -5.50 20.92
N LYS A 5 17.76 -6.85 20.97
CA LYS A 5 18.96 -7.70 21.08
C LYS A 5 19.56 -8.08 19.72
N ASP A 6 18.86 -7.79 18.63
CA ASP A 6 19.31 -8.05 17.27
C ASP A 6 19.20 -6.78 16.42
N PRO A 7 20.28 -5.97 16.36
CA PRO A 7 20.26 -4.70 15.63
C PRO A 7 20.08 -4.89 14.13
N LYS A 8 20.43 -6.06 13.56
CA LYS A 8 20.20 -6.34 12.14
C LYS A 8 18.72 -6.58 11.88
N LEU A 9 18.08 -7.43 12.69
CA LEU A 9 16.65 -7.68 12.59
C LEU A 9 15.84 -6.39 12.79
N LEU A 10 16.25 -5.54 13.72
CA LEU A 10 15.61 -4.23 13.92
C LEU A 10 15.74 -3.34 12.69
N GLN A 11 16.92 -3.26 12.08
CA GLN A 11 17.12 -2.48 10.85
C GLN A 11 16.33 -3.04 9.67
N ASP A 12 16.25 -4.36 9.54
CA ASP A 12 15.46 -5.00 8.48
C ASP A 12 13.97 -4.73 8.68
N VAL A 13 13.45 -4.83 9.90
CA VAL A 13 12.07 -4.48 10.21
C VAL A 13 11.79 -3.02 9.89
N ILE A 14 12.68 -2.09 10.27
CA ILE A 14 12.53 -0.67 9.96
C ILE A 14 12.54 -0.44 8.45
N ARG A 15 13.47 -1.08 7.73
CA ARG A 15 13.59 -0.94 6.27
C ARG A 15 12.35 -1.47 5.56
N HIS A 16 11.91 -2.67 5.88
CA HIS A 16 10.78 -3.31 5.19
C HIS A 16 9.41 -2.77 5.59
N SER A 17 9.31 -2.12 6.77
CA SER A 17 8.11 -1.36 7.17
C SER A 17 8.16 0.11 6.74
N SER A 18 9.26 0.57 6.14
CA SER A 18 9.40 1.95 5.68
C SER A 18 8.49 2.26 4.50
N PHE A 19 8.03 3.52 4.44
CA PHE A 19 7.28 4.03 3.30
C PHE A 19 8.08 3.99 2.00
N ASP A 20 9.39 4.20 2.07
CA ASP A 20 10.26 4.14 0.88
C ASP A 20 10.26 2.74 0.27
N PHE A 21 10.43 1.71 1.10
CA PHE A 21 10.38 0.31 0.64
C PHE A 21 8.99 -0.05 0.10
N MET A 22 7.93 0.39 0.77
CA MET A 22 6.55 0.19 0.30
C MET A 22 6.31 0.88 -1.05
N ASN A 23 6.73 2.13 -1.23
CA ASN A 23 6.59 2.85 -2.49
C ASN A 23 7.37 2.15 -3.62
N GLU A 24 8.61 1.74 -3.37
CA GLU A 24 9.42 1.07 -4.39
C GLU A 24 8.83 -0.28 -4.83
N HIS A 25 8.28 -1.07 -3.91
CA HIS A 25 7.90 -2.46 -4.19
C HIS A 25 6.39 -2.65 -4.42
N LEU A 26 5.55 -1.83 -3.80
CA LEU A 26 4.10 -1.98 -3.85
C LEU A 26 3.45 -1.14 -4.96
N ASN A 27 4.09 -0.09 -5.48
CA ASN A 27 3.45 0.79 -6.47
C ASN A 27 2.94 0.04 -7.72
N LYS A 28 3.69 -0.96 -8.20
CA LYS A 28 3.24 -1.76 -9.36
C LYS A 28 2.05 -2.65 -9.02
N HIS A 29 2.17 -3.44 -7.95
CA HIS A 29 1.15 -4.42 -7.56
C HIS A 29 -0.13 -3.75 -7.06
N VAL A 30 -0.02 -2.63 -6.34
CA VAL A 30 -1.17 -1.84 -5.89
C VAL A 30 -1.88 -1.21 -7.08
N ASN A 31 -1.16 -0.66 -8.07
CA ASN A 31 -1.78 -0.16 -9.29
C ASN A 31 -2.48 -1.27 -10.07
N GLU A 32 -1.86 -2.45 -10.24
CA GLU A 32 -2.49 -3.58 -10.92
C GLU A 32 -3.76 -4.03 -10.20
N MET A 33 -3.75 -4.06 -8.86
CA MET A 33 -4.88 -4.46 -8.03
C MET A 33 -6.03 -3.43 -8.07
N LEU A 34 -5.72 -2.12 -8.10
CA LEU A 34 -6.70 -1.04 -8.23
C LEU A 34 -7.31 -0.96 -9.64
N ASN A 35 -6.58 -1.40 -10.66
CA ASN A 35 -7.06 -1.44 -12.04
C ASN A 35 -7.81 -2.74 -12.40
N LEU A 36 -8.05 -3.63 -11.44
CA LEU A 36 -8.86 -4.82 -11.67
C LEU A 36 -10.29 -4.41 -12.05
N PRO A 37 -10.91 -5.08 -13.04
CA PRO A 37 -12.30 -4.86 -13.37
C PRO A 37 -13.19 -5.05 -12.14
N LYS A 38 -14.04 -4.07 -11.83
CA LYS A 38 -14.92 -4.10 -10.65
C LYS A 38 -15.77 -5.38 -10.60
N ASP A 39 -16.20 -5.90 -11.74
CA ASP A 39 -16.98 -7.14 -11.83
C ASP A 39 -16.18 -8.40 -11.45
N GLN A 40 -14.87 -8.41 -11.74
CA GLN A 40 -13.98 -9.49 -11.30
C GLN A 40 -13.77 -9.43 -9.79
N VAL A 41 -13.64 -8.23 -9.22
CA VAL A 41 -13.49 -8.07 -7.76
C VAL A 41 -14.76 -8.46 -7.01
N ARG A 42 -15.94 -8.04 -7.51
CA ARG A 42 -17.22 -8.28 -6.84
C ARG A 42 -17.58 -9.76 -6.76
N ASN A 43 -17.35 -10.48 -7.85
CA ASN A 43 -17.77 -11.87 -8.01
C ASN A 43 -16.71 -12.90 -7.57
N ASN A 44 -15.48 -12.47 -7.27
CA ASN A 44 -14.43 -13.39 -6.87
C ASN A 44 -14.64 -13.87 -5.41
N PRO A 45 -14.83 -15.19 -5.17
CA PRO A 45 -15.02 -15.74 -3.83
C PRO A 45 -13.75 -15.70 -2.97
N ASP A 46 -12.57 -15.61 -3.60
CA ASP A 46 -11.26 -15.62 -2.92
C ASP A 46 -10.90 -14.24 -2.34
N ILE A 47 -11.63 -13.19 -2.70
CA ILE A 47 -11.40 -11.84 -2.18
C ILE A 47 -12.26 -11.62 -0.92
N PRO A 48 -11.67 -11.36 0.25
CA PRO A 48 -12.41 -11.05 1.46
C PRO A 48 -13.28 -9.80 1.32
N SER A 49 -14.42 -9.76 2.03
CA SER A 49 -15.39 -8.66 1.98
C SER A 49 -14.77 -7.29 2.27
N GLY A 50 -13.88 -7.19 3.26
CA GLY A 50 -13.19 -5.94 3.59
C GLY A 50 -12.29 -5.42 2.45
N LEU A 51 -11.62 -6.33 1.73
CA LEU A 51 -10.81 -5.98 0.57
C LEU A 51 -11.68 -5.60 -0.63
N LYS A 52 -12.82 -6.27 -0.84
CA LYS A 52 -13.81 -5.87 -1.87
C LYS A 52 -14.27 -4.44 -1.66
N THR A 53 -14.55 -4.03 -0.42
CA THR A 53 -14.97 -2.66 -0.11
C THR A 53 -13.91 -1.65 -0.50
N LEU A 54 -12.64 -1.91 -0.23
CA LEU A 54 -11.53 -1.00 -0.57
C LEU A 54 -11.30 -0.90 -2.09
N LEU A 55 -11.34 -2.02 -2.80
CA LEU A 55 -11.10 -2.07 -4.25
C LEU A 55 -12.28 -1.55 -5.08
N LEU A 56 -13.50 -1.67 -4.56
CA LEU A 56 -14.71 -1.18 -5.22
C LEU A 56 -15.05 0.26 -4.81
N TRP A 57 -14.30 0.86 -3.89
CA TRP A 57 -14.58 2.20 -3.39
C TRP A 57 -14.37 3.23 -4.51
N GLU A 58 -15.46 3.85 -4.94
CA GLU A 58 -15.53 4.73 -6.11
C GLU A 58 -14.95 6.13 -5.87
N HIS A 59 -14.61 6.45 -4.61
CA HIS A 59 -14.16 7.77 -4.15
C HIS A 59 -12.88 7.70 -3.30
N VAL A 60 -11.92 6.87 -3.69
CA VAL A 60 -10.54 7.20 -3.33
C VAL A 60 -10.09 8.18 -4.40
N ASP A 61 -10.10 9.48 -4.08
CA ASP A 61 -9.30 10.48 -4.80
C ASP A 61 -7.82 10.15 -4.58
N MET A 62 -7.38 8.97 -5.03
CA MET A 62 -5.99 8.76 -5.33
C MET A 62 -5.76 9.62 -6.57
N ALA A 63 -5.14 10.78 -6.33
CA ALA A 63 -4.64 11.62 -7.41
C ALA A 63 -4.02 10.68 -8.46
N LYS A 64 -4.51 10.78 -9.70
CA LYS A 64 -3.86 10.10 -10.83
C LYS A 64 -2.36 10.28 -10.65
N PRO A 65 -1.54 9.23 -10.82
CA PRO A 65 -0.09 9.39 -10.76
C PRO A 65 0.27 10.43 -11.82
N THR A 66 0.43 11.68 -11.40
CA THR A 66 1.18 12.66 -12.16
C THR A 66 2.59 12.09 -12.22
N ASP A 67 3.33 12.33 -13.30
CA ASP A 67 4.74 11.90 -13.44
C ASP A 67 5.66 12.39 -12.30
N SER A 68 5.13 13.15 -11.35
CA SER A 68 5.72 13.45 -10.06
C SER A 68 5.52 12.30 -9.05
N PRO A 69 6.58 11.77 -8.42
CA PRO A 69 6.46 10.73 -7.41
C PRO A 69 5.50 11.18 -6.30
N THR A 70 4.50 10.36 -6.01
CA THR A 70 3.50 10.63 -4.96
C THR A 70 4.23 10.67 -3.61
N LYS A 71 4.52 11.89 -3.13
CA LYS A 71 5.22 12.12 -1.87
C LYS A 71 4.20 12.07 -0.74
N LEU A 72 4.11 10.92 -0.06
CA LEU A 72 3.33 10.78 1.17
C LEU A 72 3.99 11.64 2.26
N VAL A 73 3.29 12.68 2.72
CA VAL A 73 3.80 13.60 3.76
C VAL A 73 3.23 13.18 5.12
N ARG A 74 4.09 13.08 6.13
CA ARG A 74 3.68 12.77 7.50
C ARG A 74 2.89 13.96 8.06
N LYS A 75 1.68 13.73 8.57
CA LYS A 75 0.92 14.78 9.27
C LYS A 75 1.61 15.08 10.60
N GLY A 76 2.37 16.17 10.67
CA GLY A 76 3.09 16.57 11.88
C GLY A 76 4.27 17.53 11.69
N GLU A 77 4.73 17.77 10.47
CA GLU A 77 5.75 18.79 10.20
C GLU A 77 5.06 20.10 9.78
N PHE A 78 5.05 21.06 10.70
CA PHE A 78 4.81 22.49 10.45
C PHE A 78 6.13 23.23 10.67
#